data_AF-A0A4P7UG66-F1
#
_entry.id   AF-A0A4P7UG66-F1
#
_cell.length_a   1.000
_cell.length_b   1.000
_cell.length_c   1.000
_cell.angle_alpha   90.00
_cell.angle_beta   90.00
_cell.angle_gamma   90.00
#
_symmetry.space_group_name_H-M   'P 1'
#
loop_
_entity.id
_entity.type
_entity.pdbx_description
1 polymer ?
#
loop_
_entity_poly.entity_id
_entity_poly.type
_entity_poly.pdbx_seq_one_letter_code
_entity_poly.pdbx_strand_id
1 'polypeptide(L)'
;MKELDPHTIRPCLVCGGTNVHLESLLPPGRKQEVWRVVCSCGQTSQQWSVSQGAAIRAWNRNLASEHDMDKIAAPGVAPKS
;
A
#
# COMPACT_ATOMS: atom_id res chain seq x y z
N MET A 1 -8.59 -13.61 16.14
CA MET A 1 -7.64 -12.91 15.24
C MET A 1 -7.18 -11.65 15.96
N LYS A 2 -5.88 -11.39 16.09
CA LYS A 2 -5.40 -10.14 16.69
C LYS A 2 -5.62 -9.06 15.63
N GLU A 3 -6.61 -8.20 15.84
CA GLU A 3 -6.85 -7.06 14.97
C GLU A 3 -5.57 -6.22 14.98
N LEU A 4 -4.89 -6.17 13.84
CA LEU A 4 -3.69 -5.33 13.69
C LEU A 4 -4.14 -3.89 13.85
N ASP A 5 -3.46 -3.15 14.72
CA ASP A 5 -3.74 -1.74 14.96
C ASP A 5 -3.81 -0.99 13.61
N PRO A 6 -4.85 -0.15 13.38
CA PRO A 6 -5.08 0.50 12.10
C PRO A 6 -3.97 1.49 11.69
N HIS A 7 -3.01 1.76 12.58
CA HIS A 7 -1.80 2.55 12.34
C HIS A 7 -0.54 1.68 12.16
N THR A 8 -0.67 0.35 12.12
CA THR A 8 0.44 -0.53 11.77
C THR A 8 0.65 -0.56 10.25
N ILE A 9 1.83 -0.15 9.81
CA ILE A 9 2.24 -0.25 8.41
C ILE A 9 2.60 -1.70 8.11
N ARG A 10 1.93 -2.32 7.13
CA ARG A 10 2.27 -3.67 6.70
C ARG A 10 3.61 -3.71 5.97
N PRO A 11 4.35 -4.84 6.01
CA PRO A 11 5.57 -5.02 5.25
C PRO A 11 5.37 -4.74 3.75
N CYS A 12 6.44 -4.32 3.08
CA CYS A 12 6.41 -4.10 1.64
C CYS A 12 6.19 -5.42 0.90
N LEU A 13 5.22 -5.47 -0.03
CA LEU A 13 4.98 -6.67 -0.84
C LEU A 13 6.07 -6.91 -1.88
N VAL A 14 6.72 -5.85 -2.37
CA VAL A 14 7.74 -5.97 -3.43
C VAL A 14 9.01 -6.66 -2.91
N CYS A 15 9.46 -6.33 -1.70
CA CYS A 15 10.71 -6.88 -1.15
C CYS A 15 10.53 -7.73 0.12
N GLY A 16 9.31 -7.83 0.66
CA GLY A 16 9.03 -8.48 1.95
C GLY A 16 9.54 -7.71 3.18
N GLY A 17 10.20 -6.57 2.99
CA GLY A 17 10.89 -5.83 4.04
C GLY A 17 9.95 -5.07 4.98
N THR A 18 10.35 -4.99 6.26
CA THR A 18 9.66 -4.21 7.32
C THR A 18 10.20 -2.80 7.47
N ASN A 19 11.25 -2.43 6.74
CA ASN A 19 11.75 -1.06 6.69
C ASN A 19 10.87 -0.21 5.76
N VAL A 20 9.67 0.07 6.28
CA VAL A 20 8.61 0.90 5.71
C VAL A 20 8.31 2.02 6.69
N HIS A 21 8.18 3.24 6.19
CA HIS A 21 7.96 4.42 7.04
C HIS A 21 7.11 5.48 6.34
N LEU A 22 6.62 6.43 7.13
CA LEU A 22 5.89 7.58 6.63
C LEU A 22 6.87 8.67 6.17
N GLU A 23 6.61 9.22 5.00
CA GLU A 23 7.27 10.42 4.49
C GLU A 23 6.23 11.54 4.44
N SER A 24 6.63 12.75 4.86
CA SER A 24 5.81 13.95 4.75
C SER A 24 6.39 14.95 3.74
N LEU A 25 5.50 15.76 3.17
CA LEU A 25 5.84 16.91 2.34
C LEU A 25 4.83 18.02 2.66
N LEU A 26 5.26 19.28 2.70
CA LEU A 26 4.37 20.44 2.74
C LEU A 26 4.35 21.12 1.36
N PRO A 27 3.32 20.88 0.52
CA PRO A 27 3.24 21.50 -0.80
C PRO A 27 3.06 23.02 -0.69
N PRO A 28 3.64 23.81 -1.62
CA PRO A 28 3.42 25.24 -1.67
C PRO A 28 1.92 25.58 -1.67
N GLY A 29 1.54 26.55 -0.84
CA GLY A 29 0.14 26.99 -0.70
C GLY A 29 -0.75 26.10 0.18
N ARG A 30 -0.24 24.97 0.71
CA ARG A 30 -0.95 24.21 1.76
C ARG A 30 -0.52 24.64 3.15
N LYS A 31 -1.47 24.54 4.09
CA LYS A 31 -1.24 24.77 5.53
C LYS A 31 -0.89 23.51 6.30
N GLN A 32 -1.04 22.34 5.68
CA GLN A 32 -0.86 21.04 6.33
C GLN A 32 -0.02 20.13 5.44
N GLU A 33 0.81 19.31 6.08
CA GLU A 33 1.59 18.28 5.40
C GLU A 33 0.70 17.22 4.75
N VAL A 34 1.20 16.67 3.67
CA VAL A 34 0.70 15.44 3.08
C VAL A 34 1.67 14.30 3.36
N TRP A 35 1.13 13.09 3.41
CA TRP A 35 1.82 11.90 3.89
C TRP A 35 1.74 10.78 2.87
N ARG A 36 2.81 10.01 2.74
CA ARG A 36 2.81 8.73 1.99
C ARG A 36 3.63 7.70 2.74
N VAL A 37 3.47 6.43 2.41
CA VAL A 37 4.34 5.36 2.91
C VAL A 37 5.40 5.06 1.86
N VAL A 38 6.64 4.86 2.31
CA VAL A 38 7.80 4.48 1.49
C VAL A 38 8.49 3.27 2.09
N CYS A 39 9.09 2.45 1.24
CA CYS A 39 10.00 1.38 1.62
C CYS A 39 11.42 1.72 1.19
N SER A 40 12.40 1.28 1.98
CA SER A 40 13.83 1.36 1.63
C SER A 40 14.21 0.72 0.28
N CYS A 41 13.39 -0.19 -0.27
CA CYS A 41 13.59 -0.75 -1.60
C CYS A 41 13.20 0.19 -2.77
N GLY A 42 12.67 1.37 -2.46
CA GLY A 42 12.21 2.36 -3.44
C GLY A 42 10.71 2.32 -3.72
N GLN A 43 9.98 1.30 -3.24
CA GLN A 43 8.52 1.24 -3.41
C GLN A 43 7.83 2.31 -2.55
N THR A 44 6.84 3.00 -3.13
CA THR A 44 6.10 4.07 -2.45
C THR A 44 4.62 4.03 -2.78
N SER A 45 3.78 4.55 -1.89
CA SER A 45 2.38 4.83 -2.23
C SER A 45 2.31 5.80 -3.41
N GLN A 46 1.55 5.43 -4.44
CA GLN A 46 1.36 6.27 -5.63
C GLN A 46 0.68 7.62 -5.32
N GLN A 47 -0.08 7.69 -4.22
CA GLN A 47 -0.82 8.88 -3.82
C GLN A 47 -0.38 9.39 -2.45
N TRP A 48 -0.39 10.72 -2.33
CA TRP A 48 -0.24 11.42 -1.06
C TRP A 48 -1.59 11.55 -0.34
N SER A 49 -1.57 11.41 0.98
CA SER A 49 -2.75 11.48 1.85
C SER A 49 -2.69 12.70 2.76
N VAL A 50 -3.84 13.22 3.16
CA VAL A 50 -3.93 14.40 4.05
C VAL A 50 -3.65 14.08 5.53
N SER A 51 -3.44 12.81 5.88
CA SER A 51 -3.08 12.38 7.23
C SER A 51 -2.28 11.07 7.21
N GLN A 52 -1.50 10.83 8.26
CA GLN A 52 -0.73 9.60 8.43
C GLN A 52 -1.61 8.35 8.34
N GLY A 53 -2.71 8.29 9.10
CA GLY A 53 -3.61 7.13 9.08
C GLY A 53 -4.23 6.86 7.70
N ALA A 54 -4.52 7.90 6.91
CA ALA A 54 -4.99 7.73 5.54
C ALA A 54 -3.90 7.16 4.63
N ALA A 55 -2.64 7.60 4.78
CA ALA A 55 -1.50 7.05 4.04
C ALA A 55 -1.27 5.56 4.37
N ILE A 56 -1.34 5.19 5.65
CA ILE A 56 -1.18 3.81 6.11
C ILE A 56 -2.29 2.93 5.55
N ARG A 57 -3.56 3.37 5.62
CA ARG A 57 -4.66 2.63 5.02
C ARG A 57 -4.54 2.51 3.51
N ALA A 58 -4.07 3.54 2.81
CA ALA A 58 -3.85 3.48 1.36
C ALA A 58 -2.76 2.48 0.99
N TRP A 59 -1.63 2.49 1.70
CA TRP A 59 -0.58 1.48 1.56
C TRP A 59 -1.14 0.08 1.79
N ASN A 60 -1.74 -0.16 2.96
CA ASN A 60 -2.28 -1.46 3.33
C ASN A 60 -3.37 -1.99 2.38
N ARG A 61 -4.16 -1.10 1.73
CA ARG A 61 -5.16 -1.47 0.71
C ARG A 61 -4.52 -1.83 -0.63
N ASN A 62 -3.53 -1.08 -1.10
CA ASN A 62 -2.81 -1.44 -2.33
C ASN A 62 -2.21 -2.84 -2.21
N LEU A 63 -1.72 -3.20 -1.02
CA LEU A 63 -1.24 -4.55 -0.73
C LEU A 63 -2.35 -5.62 -0.76
N ALA A 64 -3.61 -5.27 -0.48
CA ALA A 64 -4.71 -6.22 -0.59
C ALA A 64 -5.12 -6.45 -2.05
N SER A 65 -5.09 -5.40 -2.88
CA SER A 65 -5.50 -5.47 -4.29
C SER A 65 -4.50 -6.19 -5.21
N GLU A 66 -3.19 -6.09 -4.97
CA GLU A 66 -2.20 -6.84 -5.77
C GLU A 66 -2.33 -8.35 -5.54
N HIS A 67 -2.69 -8.75 -4.32
CA HIS A 67 -2.88 -10.16 -3.97
C HIS A 67 -4.18 -10.79 -4.51
N ASP A 68 -5.16 -9.96 -4.92
CA ASP A 68 -6.39 -10.41 -5.58
C ASP A 68 -6.24 -10.52 -7.11
N MET A 69 -5.29 -9.83 -7.71
CA MET A 69 -5.02 -9.94 -9.16
C MET A 69 -4.29 -11.24 -9.52
N ASP A 70 -3.50 -11.82 -8.61
CA ASP A 70 -2.92 -13.16 -8.77
C ASP A 70 -3.97 -14.30 -8.77
N LYS A 71 -5.24 -14.01 -8.50
CA LYS A 71 -6.34 -15.00 -8.60
C LYS A 71 -7.11 -14.97 -9.92
N ILE A 72 -6.77 -14.10 -10.88
CA ILE A 72 -7.44 -14.02 -12.19
C ILE A 72 -6.50 -14.44 -13.34
N ALA A 73 -5.63 -15.43 -13.09
CA ALA A 73 -4.88 -16.09 -14.15
C ALA A 73 -4.92 -17.63 -13.99
N ALA A 74 -6.11 -18.21 -14.17
CA ALA A 74 -6.22 -19.61 -14.56
C ALA A 74 -6.66 -19.67 -16.04
N PRO A 75 -5.75 -19.95 -16.99
CA PRO A 75 -6.15 -20.28 -18.34
C PRO A 75 -6.52 -21.77 -18.38
N GLY A 76 -7.67 -22.08 -18.96
CA GLY A 76 -7.94 -23.42 -19.49
C GLY A 76 -9.10 -24.16 -18.86
N VAL A 77 -10.30 -23.92 -19.38
CA VAL A 77 -11.26 -25.01 -19.59
C VAL A 77 -11.71 -24.92 -21.04
N ALA A 78 -11.23 -25.87 -21.85
CA ALA A 78 -11.62 -26.02 -23.25
C ALA A 78 -13.12 -26.34 -23.37
N PRO A 79 -13.80 -25.93 -24.46
CA PRO A 79 -15.16 -26.38 -24.73
C PRO A 79 -15.12 -27.86 -25.14
N LYS A 80 -15.88 -28.70 -24.43
CA LYS A 80 -16.18 -30.06 -24.89
C LYS A 80 -17.25 -29.99 -25.99
N SER A 81 -16.99 -30.76 -27.05
CA SER A 81 -17.84 -31.02 -28.22
C SER A 81 -19.27 -31.43 -27.89
#